data_AF-A0A399IME8-F1
#
_entry.id   AF-A0A399IME8-F1
#
_cell.length_a   1.000
_cell.length_b   1.000
_cell.length_c   1.000
_cell.angle_alpha   90.00
_cell.angle_beta   90.00
_cell.angle_gamma   90.00
#
_symmetry.space_group_name_H-M   'P 1'
#
loop_
_entity.id
_entity.type
_entity.pdbx_description
1 polymer ?
#
loop_
_entity_poly.entity_id
_entity_poly.type
_entity_poly.pdbx_seq_one_letter_code
_entity_poly.pdbx_strand_id
1 'polypeptide(L)'
;MIKVNLFVKIFGAILVTGLVILMYSVNLGDYEVANIIQSNGGSIDTNAYLIFLEQSITKYRFLGSILSVLGGLGILKSIDTNS
;
A
#
# COMPACT_ATOMS: atom_id res chain seq x y z
N MET A 1 -16.63 22.25 -16.88
CA MET A 1 -16.92 20.81 -16.67
C MET A 1 -15.67 20.04 -17.06
N ILE A 2 -14.89 19.56 -16.08
CA ILE A 2 -13.61 18.87 -16.35
C ILE A 2 -13.95 17.54 -17.03
N LYS A 3 -13.57 17.36 -18.30
CA LYS A 3 -13.58 16.04 -18.94
C LYS A 3 -12.50 15.21 -18.25
N VAL A 4 -12.90 14.44 -17.23
CA VAL A 4 -11.98 13.55 -16.54
C VAL A 4 -11.58 12.45 -17.50
N ASN A 5 -10.36 12.55 -18.04
CA ASN A 5 -9.80 11.56 -18.94
C ASN A 5 -9.69 10.21 -18.20
N LEU A 6 -9.91 9.09 -18.91
CA LEU A 6 -9.85 7.75 -18.33
C LEU A 6 -8.52 7.51 -17.60
N PHE A 7 -7.44 8.10 -18.13
CA PHE A 7 -6.12 8.11 -17.51
C PHE A 7 -6.12 8.69 -16.10
N VAL A 8 -6.72 9.86 -15.89
CA VAL A 8 -6.82 10.50 -14.55
C VAL A 8 -7.63 9.63 -13.59
N LYS A 9 -8.68 8.95 -14.06
CA LYS A 9 -9.46 8.03 -13.23
C LYS A 9 -8.63 6.84 -12.77
N ILE A 10 -7.85 6.24 -13.68
CA ILE A 10 -7.00 5.08 -13.37
C ILE A 10 -5.92 5.47 -12.35
N PHE A 11 -5.16 6.54 -12.62
CA PHE A 11 -4.10 6.98 -11.71
C PHE A 11 -4.63 7.54 -10.39
N GLY A 12 -5.82 8.15 -10.41
CA GLY A 12 -6.57 8.51 -9.20
C GLY A 12 -6.91 7.31 -8.34
N ALA A 13 -7.44 6.22 -8.94
CA ALA A 13 -7.73 4.99 -8.21
C ALA A 13 -6.45 4.34 -7.64
N ILE A 14 -5.35 4.34 -8.39
CA ILE A 14 -4.05 3.84 -7.94
C ILE A 14 -3.54 4.64 -6.74
N LEU A 15 -3.63 5.98 -6.80
CA LEU A 15 -3.23 6.86 -5.71
C LEU A 15 -4.05 6.58 -4.44
N VAL A 16 -5.38 6.55 -4.55
CA VAL A 16 -6.26 6.26 -3.41
C VAL A 16 -5.95 4.89 -2.81
N THR A 17 -5.76 3.87 -3.65
CA THR A 17 -5.40 2.52 -3.20
C THR A 17 -4.06 2.50 -2.47
N GLY A 18 -3.04 3.20 -2.99
CA GLY A 18 -1.74 3.35 -2.34
C GLY A 18 -1.84 4.01 -0.96
N LEU A 19 -2.61 5.10 -0.85
CA LEU A 19 -2.83 5.80 0.41
C LEU A 19 -3.58 4.95 1.43
N VAL A 20 -4.59 4.19 1.00
CA VAL A 20 -5.31 3.24 1.88
C VAL A 20 -4.34 2.17 2.38
N ILE A 21 -3.52 1.57 1.52
CA ILE A 21 -2.53 0.57 1.95
C ILE A 21 -1.53 1.18 2.95
N LEU A 22 -1.07 2.42 2.74
CA LEU A 22 -0.21 3.13 3.68
C LEU A 22 -0.87 3.34 5.05
N MET A 23 -2.12 3.82 5.07
CA MET A 23 -2.85 4.07 6.31
C MET A 23 -3.12 2.79 7.10
N TYR A 24 -3.38 1.68 6.42
CA TYR A 24 -3.67 0.38 7.04
C TYR A 24 -2.47 -0.57 7.11
N SER A 25 -1.24 -0.11 6.85
CA SER A 25 -0.07 -0.98 6.75
C SER A 25 0.21 -1.76 8.03
N VAL A 26 -0.09 -1.17 9.20
CA VAL A 26 0.06 -1.82 10.50
C VAL A 26 -0.91 -2.99 10.63
N ASN A 27 -2.21 -2.75 10.39
CA ASN A 27 -3.24 -3.78 10.46
C ASN A 27 -3.01 -4.90 9.43
N LEU A 28 -2.60 -4.53 8.21
CA LEU A 28 -2.28 -5.51 7.17
C LEU A 28 -1.09 -6.38 7.57
N GLY A 29 -0.07 -5.78 8.18
CA GLY A 29 1.09 -6.52 8.65
C GLY A 29 0.77 -7.46 9.81
N ASP A 30 -0.03 -6.98 10.76
CA ASP A 30 -0.51 -7.78 11.89
C ASP A 30 -1.34 -8.99 11.44
N TYR A 31 -2.26 -8.78 10.49
CA TYR A 31 -3.07 -9.86 9.91
C TYR A 31 -2.23 -10.91 9.15
N GLU A 32 -1.22 -10.46 8.39
CA GLU A 32 -0.33 -11.38 7.69
C GLU A 32 0.48 -12.23 8.68
N VAL A 33 1.08 -11.62 9.69
CA VAL A 33 1.87 -12.32 10.70
C VAL A 33 0.99 -13.28 11.50
N ALA A 34 -0.22 -12.88 11.88
CA ALA A 34 -1.19 -13.77 12.54
C ALA A 34 -1.51 -15.02 11.70
N ASN A 35 -1.67 -14.87 10.38
CA ASN A 35 -1.88 -16.01 9.48
C ASN A 35 -0.64 -16.90 9.36
N ILE A 36 0.56 -16.32 9.31
CA ILE A 36 1.82 -17.08 9.29
C ILE A 36 1.98 -17.88 10.58
N ILE A 37 1.65 -17.30 11.74
CA ILE A 37 1.77 -18.00 13.02
C ILE A 37 0.77 -19.16 13.09
N GLN A 38 -0.49 -18.92 12.71
CA GLN A 38 -1.49 -19.97 12.66
C GLN A 38 -1.09 -21.12 11.71
N SER A 39 -0.48 -20.81 10.56
CA SER A 39 -0.02 -21.84 9.63
C SER A 39 1.23 -22.60 10.11
N ASN A 40 2.03 -22.02 11.01
CA ASN A 40 3.25 -22.63 11.56
C ASN A 40 3.07 -23.26 12.96
N GLY A 41 1.84 -23.58 13.36
CA GLY A 41 1.56 -24.28 14.63
C GLY A 41 1.18 -23.39 15.81
N GLY A 42 0.88 -22.11 15.56
CA GLY A 42 0.20 -21.22 16.51
C GLY A 42 1.10 -20.59 17.57
N SER A 43 2.41 -20.88 17.58
CA SER A 43 3.34 -20.33 18.55
C SER A 43 4.63 -19.91 17.87
N ILE A 44 5.12 -18.74 18.24
CA ILE A 44 6.41 -18.20 17.80
C ILE A 44 7.06 -17.46 18.97
N ASP A 45 8.39 -17.41 19.01
CA ASP A 45 9.11 -16.56 19.95
C ASP A 45 8.75 -15.07 19.74
N THR A 46 8.63 -14.30 20.82
CA THR A 46 8.24 -12.89 20.77
C THR A 46 9.22 -12.03 19.96
N ASN A 47 10.52 -12.33 19.99
CA ASN A 47 11.49 -11.56 19.19
C ASN A 47 11.31 -11.86 17.70
N ALA A 48 11.09 -13.12 17.35
CA ALA A 48 10.79 -13.50 15.98
C ALA A 48 9.47 -12.88 15.50
N TYR A 49 8.44 -12.86 16.35
CA TYR A 49 7.17 -12.17 16.07
C TYR A 49 7.38 -10.71 15.65
N LEU A 50 8.11 -9.95 16.47
CA LEU A 50 8.35 -8.53 16.23
C LEU A 50 9.11 -8.29 14.91
N ILE A 51 10.10 -9.13 14.60
CA ILE A 51 10.85 -9.05 13.34
C ILE A 51 9.91 -9.28 12.14
N PHE A 52 9.09 -10.32 12.17
CA PHE A 52 8.14 -10.59 11.08
C PHE A 52 7.10 -9.48 10.93
N LEU A 53 6.64 -8.91 12.04
CA LEU A 53 5.70 -7.79 12.04
C LEU A 53 6.32 -6.55 11.41
N GLU A 54 7.52 -6.15 11.84
CA GLU A 54 8.20 -4.99 11.25
C GLU A 54 8.50 -5.17 9.76
N GLN A 55 8.92 -6.37 9.34
CA GLN A 55 9.15 -6.67 7.93
C GLN A 55 7.86 -6.60 7.11
N SER A 56 6.76 -7.16 7.62
CA SER A 56 5.48 -7.13 6.93
C SER A 56 4.92 -5.70 6.85
N ILE A 57 4.97 -4.93 7.95
CA ILE A 57 4.58 -3.51 7.94
C ILE A 57 5.42 -2.73 6.93
N THR A 58 6.74 -2.94 6.91
CA THR A 58 7.64 -2.28 5.96
C THR A 58 7.29 -2.63 4.52
N LYS A 59 6.97 -3.89 4.23
CA LYS A 59 6.52 -4.35 2.91
C LYS A 59 5.26 -3.60 2.46
N TYR A 60 4.22 -3.52 3.29
CA TYR A 60 3.00 -2.80 2.96
C TYR A 60 3.23 -1.29 2.83
N ARG A 61 4.07 -0.69 3.69
CA ARG A 61 4.46 0.71 3.55
C ARG A 61 5.16 0.98 2.22
N PHE A 62 6.06 0.10 1.81
CA PHE A 62 6.78 0.24 0.54
C PHE A 62 5.84 0.12 -0.66
N LEU A 63 4.96 -0.89 -0.67
CA LEU A 63 3.91 -1.06 -1.69
C LEU A 63 3.00 0.18 -1.79
N GLY A 64 2.46 0.63 -0.66
CA GLY A 64 1.60 1.80 -0.62
C GLY A 64 2.31 3.08 -1.06
N SER A 65 3.60 3.23 -0.73
CA SER A 65 4.43 4.36 -1.16
C SER A 65 4.63 4.36 -2.68
N ILE A 66 5.00 3.22 -3.27
CA ILE A 66 5.16 3.09 -4.72
C ILE A 66 3.86 3.43 -5.45
N LEU A 67 2.74 2.85 -5.02
CA LEU A 67 1.43 3.11 -5.64
C LEU A 67 1.03 4.58 -5.51
N SER A 68 1.27 5.19 -4.36
CA SER A 68 0.96 6.62 -4.15
C SER A 68 1.82 7.51 -5.05
N VAL A 69 3.11 7.22 -5.19
CA VAL A 69 4.00 7.98 -6.08
C VAL A 69 3.61 7.80 -7.55
N LEU A 70 3.38 6.57 -8.00
CA LEU A 70 2.97 6.30 -9.38
C LEU A 70 1.61 6.94 -9.71
N GLY A 71 0.64 6.83 -8.80
CA GLY A 71 -0.67 7.48 -8.90
C GLY A 71 -0.54 9.00 -9.01
N GLY A 72 0.21 9.62 -8.10
CA GLY A 72 0.45 11.06 -8.09
C GLY A 72 1.16 11.58 -9.33
N LEU A 73 2.24 10.90 -9.76
CA LEU A 73 2.98 11.25 -10.98
C LEU A 73 2.12 11.12 -12.24
N GLY A 74 1.27 10.10 -12.33
CA GLY A 74 0.34 9.95 -13.45
C GLY A 74 -0.67 11.10 -13.52
N ILE A 75 -1.25 11.50 -12.40
CA ILE A 75 -2.15 12.67 -12.36
C ILE A 75 -1.40 13.94 -12.77
N LEU A 76 -0.21 14.18 -12.23
CA LEU A 76 0.60 15.36 -12.53
C LEU A 76 0.94 15.45 -14.03
N LYS A 77 1.40 14.35 -14.64
CA LYS A 77 1.67 14.27 -16.08
C LYS A 77 0.42 14.59 -16.91
N SER A 78 -0.75 14.13 -16.47
CA SER A 78 -2.01 14.41 -17.16
C SER A 78 -2.40 15.88 -17.10
N ILE A 79 -2.01 16.61 -16.05
CA ILE A 79 -2.29 18.05 -15.94
C ILE A 79 -1.38 18.82 -16.90
N ASP A 80 -0.08 18.51 -16.90
CA ASP A 80 0.93 19.14 -17.76
C ASP A 80 0.60 18.98 -19.26
N THR A 81 0.14 17.79 -19.68
CA THR A 81 -0.24 17.55 -21.09
C THR A 81 -1.50 18.29 -21.55
N ASN A 82 -2.35 18.78 -20.63
CA ASN A 82 -3.56 19.54 -20.97
C ASN A 82 -3.39 21.07 -20.83
N SER A 83 -2.20 21.54 -20.45
CA SER A 83 -1.86 22.97 -20.41
C SER A 83 -1.25 23.45 -21.73
#